data_AF-A0A845LER6-F1
#
_entry.id   AF-A0A845LER6-F1
#
_cell.length_a   1.000
_cell.length_b   1.000
_cell.length_c   1.000
_cell.angle_alpha   90.00
_cell.angle_beta   90.00
_cell.angle_gamma   90.00
#
_symmetry.space_group_name_H-M   'P 1'
#
loop_
_entity.id
_entity.type
_entity.pdbx_description
1 polymer ?
#
loop_
_entity_poly.entity_id
_entity_poly.type
_entity_poly.pdbx_seq_one_letter_code
_entity_poly.pdbx_strand_id
1 'polypeptide(L)' 'MSLFDGKKVIIIGDRDGIPGPAMAECLKGTGAEVVYS' A
#
# COMPACT_ATOMS: atom_id res chain seq x y z
N MET A 1 -2.01 -7.40 -16.25
CA MET A 1 -2.93 -6.85 -15.23
C MET A 1 -2.28 -7.04 -13.88
N SER A 2 -1.85 -5.95 -13.24
CA SER A 2 -1.24 -6.03 -11.91
C SER A 2 -2.31 -6.30 -10.85
N LEU A 3 -1.95 -7.03 -9.79
CA LEU A 3 -2.86 -7.49 -8.74
C LEU A 3 -3.62 -6.37 -8.00
N PHE A 4 -3.09 -5.15 -8.07
CA PHE A 4 -3.49 -3.99 -7.29
C PHE A 4 -4.18 -2.89 -8.10
N ASP A 5 -4.33 -3.08 -9.41
CA ASP A 5 -4.92 -2.08 -10.30
C ASP A 5 -6.38 -1.75 -9.90
N GLY A 6 -6.66 -0.48 -9.61
CA GLY A 6 -7.98 0.01 -9.21
C GLY A 6 -8.40 -0.39 -7.79
N LYS A 7 -7.49 -0.94 -6.97
CA LYS A 7 -7.79 -1.31 -5.59
C LYS A 7 -7.40 -0.20 -4.62
N LYS A 8 -8.27 0.02 -3.63
CA LYS A 8 -8.00 0.90 -2.49
C LYS A 8 -7.29 0.11 -1.39
N VAL A 9 -6.18 0.64 -0.91
CA VAL A 9 -5.34 0.03 0.13
C VAL A 9 -5.32 0.95 1.35
N ILE A 10 -5.53 0.36 2.52
CA ILE A 10 -5.48 1.03 3.82
C ILE A 10 -4.40 0.29 4.61
N ILE A 11 -3.39 1.02 5.07
CA ILE A 11 -2.32 0.49 5.91
C ILE A 11 -2.51 1.09 7.30
N ILE A 12 -2.66 0.23 8.31
CA ILE A 12 -2.94 0.65 9.68
C ILE A 12 -1.82 0.11 10.56
N GLY A 13 -1.05 1.02 11.16
CA GLY A 13 0.08 0.68 12.02
C GLY A 13 1.22 0.04 11.24
N ASP A 14 1.94 -0.86 11.90
CA ASP A 14 2.95 -1.71 11.28
C ASP A 14 2.40 -3.12 11.03
N ARG A 15 2.86 -3.73 9.95
CA ARG A 15 2.62 -5.16 9.69
C ARG A 15 3.96 -5.86 9.74
N ASP A 16 4.12 -6.77 10.71
CA ASP A 16 5.35 -7.54 10.91
C ASP A 16 6.60 -6.63 11.08
N GLY A 17 6.45 -5.48 11.76
CA GLY A 17 7.53 -4.51 11.96
C GLY A 17 7.82 -3.61 10.75
N ILE A 18 7.06 -3.74 9.65
CA ILE A 18 7.19 -2.86 8.50
C ILE A 18 6.30 -1.62 8.74
N PRO A 19 6.87 -0.41 8.75
CA PRO A 19 6.09 0.80 8.95
C PRO A 19 5.21 1.08 7.73
N GLY A 20 4.00 1.59 7.96
CA GLY A 20 3.04 1.94 6.90
C GLY A 20 3.62 2.76 5.73
N PRO A 21 4.48 3.77 5.97
CA PRO A 21 5.16 4.53 4.92
C PRO A 21 6.00 3.66 3.97
N ALA A 22 6.66 2.61 4.47
CA ALA A 22 7.47 1.71 3.64
C ALA A 22 6.59 0.85 2.73
N MET A 23 5.44 0.39 3.23
CA MET A 23 4.46 -0.33 2.42
C MET A 23 3.85 0.59 1.35
N ALA A 24 3.57 1.85 1.69
CA ALA A 24 3.06 2.83 0.73
C ALA A 24 4.09 3.11 -0.39
N GLU A 25 5.38 3.17 -0.06
CA GLU A 25 6.45 3.29 -1.06
C GLU A 25 6.50 2.10 -2.02
N CYS A 26 6.38 0.87 -1.52
CA CYS A 26 6.35 -0.33 -2.36
C CYS A 26 5.13 -0.38 -3.29
N LEU A 27 4.02 0.24 -2.88
CA LEU A 27 2.80 0.33 -3.69
C LEU A 27 2.87 1.44 -4.74
N LYS A 28 3.85 2.35 -4.68
CA LYS A 28 4.06 3.37 -5.74
C LYS A 28 4.34 2.68 -7.07
N GLY A 29 3.56 3.01 -8.09
CA GLY A 29 3.69 2.43 -9.44
C GLY A 29 2.97 1.10 -9.62
N THR A 30 2.47 0.49 -8.54
CA THR A 30 1.36 -0.46 -8.66
C THR A 30 0.08 0.35 -8.75
N GLY A 31 -0.90 -0.02 -9.59
CA GLY A 31 -2.16 0.73 -9.76
C GLY A 31 -3.08 0.76 -8.53
N ALA A 32 -2.53 0.52 -7.34
CA ALA A 32 -3.19 0.65 -6.06
C ALA A 32 -3.26 2.11 -5.62
N GLU A 33 -4.41 2.49 -5.06
CA GLU A 33 -4.64 3.76 -4.42
C GLU A 33 -4.50 3.59 -2.91
N VAL A 34 -3.41 4.08 -2.32
CA VAL A 34 -3.21 4.08 -0.86
C VAL A 34 -4.01 5.23 -0.26
N VAL A 35 -5.07 4.92 0.47
CA VAL A 35 -6.01 5.92 1.03
C VAL A 35 -5.59 6.36 2.44
N TYR A 36 -4.82 5.51 3.14
CA TYR A 36 -4.35 5.75 4.50
C TYR A 36 -3.10 4.89 4.77
N SER A 37 -2.10 5.44 5.48
CA SER A 37 -0.84 4.74 5.81
C SER A 37 -0.24 5.15 7.14
#